data_AF-A0A9X8YQG8-F1
#
_entry.id   AF-A0A9X8YQG8-F1
#
_cell.length_a   1.000
_cell.length_b   1.000
_cell.length_c   1.000
_cell.angle_alpha   90.00
_cell.angle_beta   90.00
_cell.angle_gamma   90.00
#
_symmetry.space_group_name_H-M   'P 1'
#
loop_
_entity.id
_entity.type
_entity.pdbx_description
1 polymer ?
#
loop_
_entity_poly.entity_id
_entity_poly.type
_entity_poly.pdbx_seq_one_letter_code
_entity_poly.pdbx_strand_id
1 'polypeptide(L)'
;LADKIGIMRDGHLIAHGETRALYHHPTNRFAAEFLGRANLLPATALETTAQQGMTTVSCAGKVIGCFTYGAQRGFDKLLCIRPQHIALDADA
;
A
#
# COMPACT_ATOMS: atom_id res chain seq x y z
N LEU A 1 -2.75 -21.43 10.69
CA LEU A 1 -1.86 -20.54 9.91
C LEU A 1 -1.30 -19.51 10.88
N ALA A 2 -0.03 -19.12 10.76
CA ALA A 2 0.64 -18.28 11.75
C ALA A 2 -0.03 -16.90 11.92
N ASP A 3 -0.20 -16.48 13.18
CA ASP A 3 -0.79 -15.18 13.55
C ASP A 3 0.09 -14.00 13.11
N LYS A 4 1.41 -14.25 12.98
CA LYS A 4 2.41 -13.28 12.54
C LYS A 4 3.41 -13.92 11.60
N ILE A 5 3.93 -13.12 10.68
CA ILE A 5 4.96 -13.52 9.72
C ILE A 5 6.10 -12.50 9.70
N GLY A 6 7.29 -12.96 9.29
CA GLY A 6 8.43 -12.11 8.95
C GLY A 6 8.73 -12.25 7.46
N ILE A 7 8.91 -11.13 6.78
CA ILE A 7 9.33 -11.04 5.37
C ILE A 7 10.82 -10.71 5.36
N MET A 8 11.63 -11.58 4.78
CA MET A 8 13.09 -11.42 4.69
C MET A 8 13.54 -11.23 3.25
N ARG A 9 14.61 -10.45 3.05
CA ARG A 9 15.29 -10.25 1.77
C ARG A 9 16.79 -10.12 2.02
N ASP A 10 17.59 -10.83 1.25
CA ASP A 10 19.06 -10.74 1.29
C ASP A 10 19.63 -10.96 2.72
N GLY A 11 19.01 -11.84 3.51
CA GLY A 11 19.40 -12.12 4.90
C GLY A 11 18.88 -11.12 5.94
N HIS A 12 18.15 -10.08 5.54
CA HIS A 12 17.62 -9.04 6.43
C HIS A 12 16.10 -9.13 6.59
N LEU A 13 15.60 -8.83 7.80
CA LEU A 13 14.17 -8.71 8.06
C LEU A 13 13.66 -7.36 7.50
N ILE A 14 12.76 -7.43 6.53
CA ILE A 14 12.21 -6.27 5.81
C ILE A 14 10.88 -5.81 6.42
N ALA A 15 10.06 -6.76 6.88
CA ALA A 15 8.80 -6.47 7.56
C ALA A 15 8.43 -7.62 8.50
N HIS A 16 7.73 -7.31 9.58
CA HIS A 16 7.18 -8.32 10.48
C HIS A 16 5.84 -7.82 11.04
N GLY A 17 4.94 -8.74 11.37
CA GLY A 17 3.65 -8.37 11.93
C GLY A 17 2.57 -9.38 11.60
N GLU A 18 1.32 -8.99 11.86
CA GLU A 18 0.17 -9.82 11.54
C GLU A 18 0.06 -10.02 10.02
N THR A 19 -0.15 -11.26 9.61
CA THR A 19 -0.25 -11.66 8.20
C THR A 19 -1.28 -10.80 7.46
N ARG A 20 -2.45 -10.59 8.09
CA ARG A 20 -3.55 -9.80 7.52
C ARG A 20 -3.19 -8.32 7.39
N ALA A 21 -2.55 -7.74 8.41
CA ALA A 21 -2.12 -6.35 8.38
C ALA A 21 -1.08 -6.12 7.28
N LEU A 22 -0.05 -6.97 7.19
CA LEU A 22 0.98 -6.87 6.14
C LEU A 22 0.41 -7.07 4.73
N TYR A 23 -0.63 -7.90 4.58
CA TYR A 23 -1.28 -8.10 3.29
C TYR A 23 -2.10 -6.88 2.85
N HIS A 24 -2.94 -6.33 3.73
CA HIS A 24 -3.82 -5.20 3.42
C HIS A 24 -3.09 -3.85 3.42
N HIS A 25 -2.12 -3.69 4.32
CA HIS A 25 -1.37 -2.48 4.55
C HIS A 25 0.14 -2.82 4.55
N PRO A 26 0.71 -3.16 3.38
CA PRO A 26 2.13 -3.47 3.30
C PRO A 26 2.96 -2.25 3.67
N THR A 27 4.02 -2.45 4.45
CA THR A 27 4.88 -1.36 4.94
C THR A 27 5.83 -0.80 3.88
N ASN A 28 6.09 -1.56 2.82
CA ASN A 28 6.93 -1.14 1.70
C ASN A 28 6.59 -1.92 0.42
N ARG A 29 7.19 -1.49 -0.71
CA ARG A 29 7.04 -2.12 -2.02
C ARG A 29 7.32 -3.61 -2.02
N PHE A 30 8.43 -4.03 -1.40
CA PHE A 30 8.82 -5.44 -1.39
C PHE A 30 7.80 -6.30 -0.66
N ALA A 31 7.32 -5.86 0.51
CA ALA A 31 6.27 -6.55 1.24
C ALA A 31 4.97 -6.64 0.43
N ALA A 32 4.62 -5.58 -0.32
CA ALA A 32 3.43 -5.57 -1.18
C ALA A 32 3.53 -6.63 -2.29
N GLU A 33 4.67 -6.71 -2.97
CA GLU A 33 4.92 -7.65 -4.08
C GLU A 33 5.18 -9.09 -3.60
N PHE A 34 5.77 -9.27 -2.42
CA PHE A 34 6.14 -10.59 -1.89
C PHE A 34 4.93 -11.38 -1.41
N LEU A 35 3.97 -10.74 -0.73
CA LEU A 35 2.76 -11.41 -0.22
C LEU A 35 1.72 -11.74 -1.31
N GLY A 36 2.03 -11.45 -2.57
CA GLY A 36 1.18 -11.71 -3.72
C GLY A 36 1.22 -10.57 -4.73
N ARG A 37 0.40 -10.68 -5.78
CA ARG A 37 0.31 -9.64 -6.80
C ARG A 37 -0.18 -8.32 -6.20
N ALA A 38 0.44 -7.21 -6.61
CA ALA A 38 0.07 -5.86 -6.25
C ALA A 38 0.25 -4.95 -7.46
N ASN A 39 -0.72 -4.07 -7.70
CA ASN A 39 -0.56 -2.94 -8.61
C ASN A 39 0.00 -1.78 -7.80
N LEU A 40 1.19 -1.30 -8.18
CA LEU A 40 1.85 -0.17 -7.54
C LEU A 40 1.88 0.99 -8.51
N LEU A 41 1.08 2.01 -8.20
CA LEU A 41 0.90 3.17 -9.06
C LEU A 41 1.56 4.40 -8.43
N PRO A 42 2.26 5.24 -9.20
CA PRO A 42 2.73 6.54 -8.71
C PRO A 42 1.56 7.38 -8.21
N ALA A 43 1.72 7.95 -7.03
CA ALA A 43 0.71 8.76 -6.38
C ALA A 43 1.32 9.99 -5.71
N THR A 44 0.51 11.04 -5.58
CA THR A 44 0.85 12.27 -4.87
C THR A 44 0.00 12.36 -3.64
N ALA A 45 0.62 12.41 -2.46
CA ALA A 45 -0.11 12.67 -1.21
C ALA A 45 -0.58 14.13 -1.18
N LEU A 46 -1.88 14.34 -0.99
CA LEU A 46 -2.48 15.68 -0.98
C LEU A 46 -2.31 16.37 0.37
N GLU A 47 -2.21 15.59 1.43
CA GLU A 47 -2.13 16.05 2.82
C GLU A 47 -0.94 15.39 3.53
N THR A 48 -0.49 16.02 4.60
CA THR A 48 0.49 15.42 5.52
C THR A 48 -0.26 14.81 6.69
N THR A 49 -0.11 13.51 6.89
CA THR A 49 -0.58 12.80 8.09
C THR A 49 0.60 12.15 8.80
N ALA A 50 0.72 12.40 10.10
CA ALA A 50 1.74 11.79 10.94
C ALA A 50 1.28 10.46 11.57
N GLN A 51 -0.03 10.19 11.54
CA GLN A 51 -0.64 9.03 12.17
C GLN A 51 -1.18 8.07 11.13
N GLN A 52 -1.28 6.78 11.52
CA GLN A 52 -1.93 5.79 10.70
C GLN A 52 -3.42 6.10 10.55
N GLY A 53 -3.94 5.95 9.33
CA GLY A 53 -5.34 6.26 9.05
C GLY A 53 -5.62 6.41 7.57
N MET A 54 -6.83 6.85 7.26
CA MET A 54 -7.24 7.16 5.90
C MET A 54 -6.72 8.54 5.50
N THR A 55 -6.18 8.62 4.29
CA THR A 55 -5.74 9.86 3.64
C THR A 55 -6.20 9.85 2.18
N THR A 56 -6.03 10.98 1.50
CA THR A 56 -6.32 11.11 0.08
C THR A 56 -5.03 11.28 -0.72
N VAL A 57 -4.95 10.55 -1.82
CA VAL A 57 -3.85 10.65 -2.79
C VAL A 57 -4.41 10.93 -4.17
N SER A 58 -3.68 11.70 -4.97
CA SER A 58 -3.95 11.83 -6.39
C SER A 58 -3.16 10.78 -7.16
N CYS A 59 -3.84 10.00 -7.99
CA CYS A 59 -3.26 8.97 -8.83
C CYS A 59 -4.00 8.94 -10.17
N ALA A 60 -3.28 8.99 -11.29
CA ALA A 60 -3.85 9.00 -12.64
C ALA A 60 -4.98 10.04 -12.84
N GLY A 61 -4.84 11.23 -12.23
CA GLY A 61 -5.82 12.32 -12.34
C GLY A 61 -7.07 12.17 -11.48
N LYS A 62 -7.18 11.09 -10.67
CA LYS A 62 -8.29 10.88 -9.72
C LYS A 62 -7.80 10.99 -8.29
N VAL A 63 -8.68 11.45 -7.40
CA VAL A 63 -8.44 11.47 -5.95
C VAL A 63 -8.97 10.16 -5.37
N ILE A 64 -8.11 9.43 -4.66
CA ILE A 64 -8.40 8.12 -4.10
C ILE A 64 -8.15 8.17 -2.60
N GLY A 65 -9.14 7.71 -1.82
CA GLY A 65 -8.98 7.47 -0.39
C GLY A 65 -8.22 6.18 -0.15
N CYS A 66 -7.16 6.22 0.65
CA CYS A 66 -6.35 5.05 0.96
C CYS A 66 -5.84 5.08 2.41
N PHE A 67 -5.54 3.91 2.95
CA PHE A 67 -4.88 3.80 4.25
C PHE A 67 -3.38 4.07 4.11
N THR A 68 -2.80 4.76 5.08
CA THR A 68 -1.36 4.97 5.22
C THR A 68 -0.93 4.84 6.68
N TYR A 69 0.33 4.50 6.94
CA TYR A 69 0.95 4.57 8.27
C TYR A 69 1.46 5.98 8.63
N GLY A 70 1.30 6.92 7.70
CA GLY A 70 1.87 8.25 7.76
C GLY A 70 2.39 8.63 6.38
N ALA A 71 2.04 9.82 5.92
CA ALA A 71 2.49 10.32 4.63
C ALA A 71 2.79 11.81 4.75
N GLN A 72 3.92 12.23 4.19
CA GLN A 72 4.15 13.64 3.92
C GLN A 72 3.54 13.99 2.57
N ARG A 73 2.90 15.16 2.50
CA ARG A 73 2.41 15.74 1.26
C ARG A 73 3.53 15.79 0.22
N GLY A 74 3.20 15.46 -1.03
CA GLY A 74 4.14 15.54 -2.15
C GLY A 74 4.15 14.28 -3.01
N PHE A 75 5.13 14.25 -3.91
CA PHE A 75 5.31 13.21 -4.92
C PHE A 75 6.05 11.98 -4.36
N ASP A 76 6.42 11.04 -5.24
CA ASP A 76 7.16 9.81 -4.95
C ASP A 76 6.49 8.87 -3.94
N LYS A 77 5.15 8.86 -3.92
CA LYS A 77 4.37 7.86 -3.19
C LYS A 77 3.90 6.77 -4.13
N LEU A 78 3.65 5.59 -3.57
CA LEU A 78 3.08 4.46 -4.30
C LEU A 78 1.71 4.14 -3.71
N LEU A 79 0.69 4.16 -4.55
CA LEU A 79 -0.62 3.60 -4.24
C LEU A 79 -0.60 2.11 -4.54
N CYS A 80 -0.82 1.29 -3.51
CA CYS A 80 -0.93 -0.15 -3.64
C CYS A 80 -2.40 -0.57 -3.80
N ILE A 81 -2.74 -1.17 -4.94
CA ILE A 81 -4.07 -1.73 -5.21
C ILE A 81 -3.92 -3.23 -5.45
N ARG A 82 -4.66 -4.02 -4.68
CA ARG A 82 -4.71 -5.47 -4.89
C ARG A 82 -5.58 -5.78 -6.12
N PRO A 83 -5.14 -6.67 -7.04
CA PRO A 83 -5.89 -6.93 -8.27
C PRO A 83 -7.35 -7.32 -8.03
N GLN A 84 -7.63 -8.10 -6.98
CA GLN A 84 -8.99 -8.51 -6.63
C GLN A 84 -9.89 -7.38 -6.09
N HIS A 85 -9.35 -6.19 -5.85
CA HIS A 85 -10.11 -4.99 -5.48
C HIS A 85 -10.33 -4.05 -6.68
N ILE A 86 -10.00 -4.48 -7.90
CA ILE A 86 -10.27 -3.75 -9.14
C ILE A 86 -11.43 -4.45 -9.84
N ALA A 87 -12.52 -3.72 -10.05
CA ALA A 87 -13.58 -4.10 -10.97
C ALA A 87 -13.38 -3.31 -12.27
N LEU A 88 -13.57 -3.98 -13.41
CA LEU A 88 -13.59 -3.34 -14.72
C LEU A 88 -15.05 -3.17 -15.10
N ASP A 89 -15.42 -1.95 -15.44
CA ASP A 89 -16.73 -1.62 -16.00
C ASP A 89 -16.53 -1.14 -17.45
N ALA A 90 -17.45 -1.49 -18.33
CA ALA A 90 -17.35 -1.19 -19.76
C ALA A 90 -17.70 0.26 -20.09
N ASP A 91 -18.35 0.97 -19.17
CA ASP A 91 -18.78 2.36 -19.35
C ASP A 91 -18.03 3.30 -18.40
N ALA A 92 -17.01 4.00 -18.92
CA ALA A 92 -16.30 5.07 -18.22
C ALA A 92 -15.87 6.18 -19.20
#